data_AF-A0A2V8IJW6-F1
#
_entry.id   AF-A0A2V8IJW6-F1
#
_cell.length_a   1.000
_cell.length_b   1.000
_cell.length_c   1.000
_cell.angle_alpha   90.00
_cell.angle_beta   90.00
_cell.angle_gamma   90.00
#
_symmetry.space_group_name_H-M   'P 1'
#
loop_
_entity.id
_entity.type
_entity.pdbx_description
1 polymer ?
#
loop_
_entity_poly.entity_id
_entity_poly.type
_entity_poly.pdbx_seq_one_letter_code
_entity_poly.pdbx_strand_id
1 'polypeptide(L)'
;NAYHLLSVPNAYFGTLSALVLGQDGVVRYVAATTVHEQMLEFVSHFFSFIAAMQVTDAHIKASFFAEMLKGRQALSAHPTSGPRMDYGHDCLDIIEHLIVPHGKEPSAWTGSDMLDTLALLERYSMIATGDEKGLVAEFPYHGFASLLTFDTDRVHPQVGYGLHVSLKVPDNVFPRSASVAAGLLNQMEAVPDLPTKFYGTWCAGPNESLTFSAFYPNALFHPGQGKNIALAMARRAEWVACLTDKRSRETRWKTARSSIQAIVEDATNEHARGKGSFDEDHSHSKQQPWIN
;
A
#
# COMPACT_ATOMS: atom_id res chain seq x y z
N ASN A 1 4.60 -4.77 -26.40
CA ASN A 1 4.77 -5.62 -25.21
C ASN A 1 3.66 -5.27 -24.22
N ALA A 2 2.89 -6.24 -23.72
CA ALA A 2 1.74 -5.99 -22.84
C ALA A 2 2.13 -5.24 -21.54
N TYR A 3 3.30 -5.51 -20.97
CA TYR A 3 3.77 -4.80 -19.78
C TYR A 3 3.96 -3.29 -20.02
N HIS A 4 4.43 -2.91 -21.19
CA HIS A 4 4.56 -1.50 -21.57
C HIS A 4 3.18 -0.83 -21.67
N LEU A 5 2.19 -1.51 -22.24
CA LEU A 5 0.82 -0.98 -22.36
C LEU A 5 0.13 -0.88 -21.00
N LEU A 6 0.39 -1.81 -20.07
CA LEU A 6 -0.17 -1.79 -18.72
C LEU A 6 0.55 -0.81 -17.77
N SER A 7 1.81 -0.47 -18.04
CA SER A 7 2.57 0.46 -17.21
C SER A 7 1.95 1.87 -17.17
N VAL A 8 1.40 2.34 -18.31
CA VAL A 8 0.75 3.65 -18.40
C VAL A 8 -0.49 3.74 -17.50
N PRO A 9 -1.53 2.88 -17.63
CA PRO A 9 -2.69 2.96 -16.76
C PRO A 9 -2.35 2.70 -15.29
N ASN A 10 -1.35 1.86 -14.99
CA ASN A 10 -0.86 1.71 -13.61
C ASN A 10 -0.26 3.02 -13.06
N ALA A 11 0.41 3.82 -13.88
CA ALA A 11 0.97 5.11 -13.44
C ALA A 11 -0.08 6.23 -13.30
N TYR A 12 -1.10 6.25 -14.17
CA TYR A 12 -2.07 7.36 -14.26
C TYR A 12 -3.41 7.12 -13.57
N PHE A 13 -3.88 5.87 -13.56
CA PHE A 13 -5.18 5.47 -12.98
C PHE A 13 -5.02 4.54 -11.76
N GLY A 14 -3.79 4.24 -11.37
CA GLY A 14 -3.51 3.35 -10.25
C GLY A 14 -3.96 3.97 -8.93
N THR A 15 -4.86 3.28 -8.24
CA THR A 15 -5.29 3.60 -6.88
C THR A 15 -4.55 2.69 -5.88
N LEU A 16 -5.25 1.73 -5.28
CA LEU A 16 -4.71 0.74 -4.34
C LEU A 16 -4.59 -0.66 -4.95
N SER A 17 -4.74 -0.78 -6.27
CA SER A 17 -4.69 -2.05 -7.00
C SER A 17 -3.87 -1.93 -8.27
N ALA A 18 -3.10 -2.98 -8.58
CA ALA A 18 -2.32 -3.10 -9.80
C ALA A 18 -3.10 -3.83 -10.90
N LEU A 19 -2.92 -3.41 -12.15
CA LEU A 19 -3.24 -4.25 -13.30
C LEU A 19 -2.11 -5.24 -13.53
N VAL A 20 -2.42 -6.53 -13.37
CA VAL A 20 -1.47 -7.65 -13.47
C VAL A 20 -1.88 -8.57 -14.60
N LEU A 21 -0.96 -8.83 -15.53
CA LEU A 21 -1.13 -9.86 -16.56
C LEU A 21 -0.85 -11.25 -15.96
N GLY A 22 -1.85 -12.13 -15.91
CA GLY A 22 -1.67 -13.51 -15.50
C GLY A 22 -0.95 -14.37 -16.55
N GLN A 23 -0.43 -15.52 -16.13
CA GLN A 23 0.17 -16.51 -17.04
C GLN A 23 -0.85 -17.09 -18.04
N ASP A 24 -2.14 -17.02 -17.69
CA ASP A 24 -3.28 -17.39 -18.53
C ASP A 24 -3.66 -16.32 -19.56
N GLY A 25 -2.91 -15.21 -19.63
CA GLY A 25 -3.16 -14.11 -20.56
C GLY A 25 -4.28 -13.17 -20.13
N VAL A 26 -4.83 -13.32 -18.92
CA VAL A 26 -5.90 -12.46 -18.40
C VAL A 26 -5.32 -11.35 -17.54
N VAL A 27 -5.72 -10.11 -17.82
CA VAL A 27 -5.37 -8.94 -16.98
C VAL A 27 -6.37 -8.81 -15.85
N ARG A 28 -5.88 -8.64 -14.63
CA ARG A 28 -6.69 -8.52 -13.40
C ARG A 28 -6.27 -7.31 -12.60
N TYR A 29 -7.23 -6.73 -11.88
CA TYR A 29 -6.89 -5.93 -10.72
C TYR A 29 -6.46 -6.84 -9.59
N VAL A 30 -5.35 -6.50 -8.94
CA VAL A 30 -4.80 -7.27 -7.83
C VAL A 30 -4.40 -6.31 -6.71
N ALA A 31 -4.77 -6.69 -5.50
CA ALA A 31 -4.26 -6.17 -4.24
C ALA A 31 -4.12 -7.36 -3.30
N ALA A 32 -3.10 -7.36 -2.46
CA ALA A 32 -2.82 -8.48 -1.56
C ALA A 32 -2.44 -7.98 -0.18
N THR A 33 -2.80 -8.74 0.86
CA THR A 33 -2.44 -8.44 2.23
C THR A 33 -2.36 -9.73 3.03
N THR A 34 -1.32 -9.87 3.84
CA THR A 34 -1.20 -10.97 4.80
C THR A 34 -1.80 -10.51 6.12
N VAL A 35 -2.69 -11.33 6.67
CA VAL A 35 -3.44 -10.99 7.88
C VAL A 35 -3.09 -11.99 8.97
N HIS A 36 -2.57 -11.47 10.09
CA HIS A 36 -2.51 -12.23 11.34
C HIS A 36 -3.88 -12.16 12.03
N GLU A 37 -4.26 -13.19 12.79
CA GLU A 37 -5.58 -13.29 13.44
C GLU A 37 -5.96 -12.02 14.23
N GLN A 38 -5.00 -11.45 14.95
CA GLN A 38 -5.16 -10.23 15.75
C GLN A 38 -5.41 -8.95 14.93
N MET A 39 -5.16 -8.97 13.62
CA MET A 39 -5.36 -7.84 12.71
C MET A 39 -6.60 -8.01 11.82
N LEU A 40 -7.31 -9.13 11.92
CA LEU A 40 -8.37 -9.50 10.98
C LEU A 40 -9.52 -8.50 10.93
N GLU A 41 -9.99 -8.05 12.09
CA GLU A 41 -11.11 -7.09 12.18
C GLU A 41 -10.75 -5.72 11.57
N PHE A 42 -9.53 -5.26 11.79
CA PHE A 42 -9.08 -3.97 11.25
C PHE A 42 -8.81 -4.05 9.74
N VAL A 43 -8.13 -5.11 9.29
CA VAL A 43 -7.76 -5.26 7.88
C VAL A 43 -8.97 -5.57 7.01
N SER A 44 -10.00 -6.26 7.53
CA SER A 44 -11.19 -6.62 6.77
C SER A 44 -11.93 -5.40 6.23
N HIS A 45 -12.09 -4.33 7.01
CA HIS A 45 -12.77 -3.10 6.57
C HIS A 45 -12.00 -2.39 5.43
N PHE A 46 -10.70 -2.15 5.64
CA PHE A 46 -9.86 -1.48 4.65
C PHE A 46 -9.73 -2.31 3.36
N PHE A 47 -9.53 -3.62 3.50
CA PHE A 47 -9.36 -4.50 2.36
C PHE A 47 -10.67 -4.74 1.59
N SER A 48 -11.81 -4.80 2.27
CA SER A 48 -13.13 -4.89 1.61
C SER A 48 -13.41 -3.68 0.74
N PHE A 49 -13.00 -2.49 1.18
CA PHE A 49 -13.12 -1.28 0.39
C PHE A 49 -12.26 -1.34 -0.88
N ILE A 50 -11.00 -1.80 -0.78
CA ILE A 50 -10.13 -2.02 -1.94
C ILE A 50 -10.77 -3.03 -2.90
N ALA A 51 -11.27 -4.15 -2.40
CA ALA A 51 -11.92 -5.17 -3.21
C ALA A 51 -13.17 -4.63 -3.94
N ALA A 52 -13.99 -3.82 -3.26
CA ALA A 52 -15.15 -3.17 -3.89
C ALA A 52 -14.71 -2.21 -5.00
N MET A 53 -13.69 -1.38 -4.76
CA MET A 53 -13.10 -0.51 -5.78
C MET A 53 -12.61 -1.29 -7.01
N GLN A 54 -11.96 -2.44 -6.81
CA GLN A 54 -11.48 -3.28 -7.92
C GLN A 54 -12.61 -3.75 -8.82
N VAL A 55 -13.74 -4.17 -8.23
CA VAL A 55 -14.90 -4.64 -9.00
C VAL A 55 -15.51 -3.49 -9.81
N THR A 56 -15.63 -2.31 -9.21
CA THR A 56 -16.12 -1.10 -9.90
C THR A 56 -15.15 -0.67 -11.00
N ASP A 57 -13.85 -0.61 -10.73
CA ASP A 57 -12.84 -0.25 -11.71
C ASP A 57 -12.77 -1.24 -12.89
N ALA A 58 -12.97 -2.54 -12.62
CA ALA A 58 -13.09 -3.55 -13.67
C ALA A 58 -14.30 -3.27 -14.57
N HIS A 59 -15.47 -2.96 -14.00
CA HIS A 59 -16.66 -2.65 -14.80
C HIS A 59 -16.50 -1.38 -15.62
N ILE A 60 -15.94 -0.31 -15.03
CA ILE A 60 -15.75 0.97 -15.71
C ILE A 60 -14.75 0.84 -16.86
N LYS A 61 -13.64 0.11 -16.67
CA LYS A 61 -12.47 0.16 -17.56
C LYS A 61 -12.27 -1.09 -18.43
N ALA A 62 -13.06 -2.16 -18.27
CA ALA A 62 -12.86 -3.41 -19.00
C ALA A 62 -12.90 -3.25 -20.52
N SER A 63 -13.84 -2.47 -21.05
CA SER A 63 -13.95 -2.20 -22.50
C SER A 63 -12.71 -1.47 -23.03
N PHE A 64 -12.29 -0.42 -22.32
CA PHE A 64 -11.09 0.35 -22.63
C PHE A 64 -9.84 -0.53 -22.68
N PHE A 65 -9.62 -1.39 -21.67
CA PHE A 65 -8.47 -2.29 -21.66
C PHE A 65 -8.55 -3.38 -22.72
N ALA A 66 -9.75 -3.90 -23.02
CA ALA A 66 -9.92 -4.86 -24.11
C ALA A 66 -9.50 -4.24 -25.46
N GLU A 67 -9.91 -3.01 -25.73
CA GLU A 67 -9.51 -2.29 -26.95
C GLU A 67 -8.01 -2.00 -26.97
N MET A 68 -7.47 -1.40 -25.90
CA MET A 68 -6.05 -1.04 -25.78
C MET A 68 -5.12 -2.24 -25.97
N LEU A 69 -5.50 -3.40 -25.44
CA LEU A 69 -4.72 -4.63 -25.51
C LEU A 69 -5.03 -5.50 -26.73
N LYS A 70 -5.97 -5.08 -27.59
CA LYS A 70 -6.52 -5.90 -28.69
C LYS A 70 -7.01 -7.27 -28.20
N GLY A 71 -7.58 -7.28 -26.99
CA GLY A 71 -8.11 -8.45 -26.31
C GLY A 71 -9.63 -8.51 -26.32
N ARG A 72 -10.19 -9.26 -25.38
CA ARG A 72 -11.63 -9.34 -25.10
C ARG A 72 -11.86 -9.23 -23.60
N GLN A 73 -13.05 -8.78 -23.21
CA GLN A 73 -13.42 -8.75 -21.80
C GLN A 73 -13.49 -10.18 -21.24
N ALA A 74 -12.91 -10.38 -20.06
CA ALA A 74 -12.96 -11.63 -19.33
C ALA A 74 -14.27 -11.70 -18.53
N LEU A 75 -15.38 -11.95 -19.23
CA LEU A 75 -16.71 -12.05 -18.63
C LEU A 75 -16.98 -13.49 -18.16
N SER A 76 -17.64 -13.62 -17.01
CA SER A 76 -18.20 -14.87 -16.50
C SER A 76 -19.68 -14.70 -16.20
N ALA A 77 -20.48 -15.69 -16.58
CA ALA A 77 -21.89 -15.77 -16.22
C ALA A 77 -22.05 -16.50 -14.87
N HIS A 78 -23.10 -16.17 -14.11
CA HIS A 78 -23.45 -16.96 -12.92
C HIS A 78 -23.85 -18.37 -13.38
N PRO A 79 -23.36 -19.46 -12.73
CA PRO A 79 -23.61 -20.83 -13.18
C PRO A 79 -25.10 -21.17 -13.34
N THR A 80 -25.96 -20.57 -12.51
CA THR A 80 -27.41 -20.81 -12.51
C THR A 80 -28.21 -19.68 -13.14
N SER A 81 -27.79 -18.43 -12.92
CA SER A 81 -28.60 -17.25 -13.28
C SER A 81 -28.22 -16.68 -14.64
N GLY A 82 -27.18 -17.23 -15.27
CA GLY A 82 -26.69 -16.75 -16.55
C GLY A 82 -25.95 -15.41 -16.46
N PRO A 83 -25.70 -14.76 -17.60
CA PRO A 83 -25.10 -13.44 -17.63
C PRO A 83 -26.06 -12.40 -17.04
N ARG A 84 -25.50 -11.39 -16.37
CA ARG A 84 -26.29 -10.26 -15.87
C ARG A 84 -26.81 -9.46 -17.06
N MET A 85 -28.13 -9.27 -17.14
CA MET A 85 -28.80 -8.56 -18.24
C MET A 85 -29.06 -7.07 -17.91
N ASP A 86 -29.04 -6.69 -16.63
CA ASP A 86 -29.22 -5.32 -16.15
C ASP A 86 -27.92 -4.80 -15.53
N TYR A 87 -27.35 -3.74 -16.11
CA TYR A 87 -26.08 -3.12 -15.68
C TYR A 87 -26.31 -1.90 -14.77
N GLY A 88 -27.56 -1.51 -14.48
CA GLY A 88 -27.91 -0.26 -13.81
C GLY A 88 -28.15 -0.37 -12.30
N HIS A 89 -27.24 -0.96 -11.52
CA HIS A 89 -27.44 -1.12 -10.07
C HIS A 89 -26.35 -0.46 -9.21
N ASP A 90 -26.82 0.38 -8.27
CA ASP A 90 -26.13 1.11 -7.18
C ASP A 90 -24.96 0.38 -6.50
N CYS A 91 -24.96 -0.96 -6.50
CA CYS A 91 -23.96 -1.76 -5.80
C CYS A 91 -22.54 -1.62 -6.37
N LEU A 92 -22.38 -1.10 -7.59
CA LEU A 92 -21.09 -0.84 -8.22
C LEU A 92 -20.73 0.65 -8.26
N ASP A 93 -21.56 1.52 -7.72
CA ASP A 93 -21.36 2.98 -7.73
C ASP A 93 -20.61 3.47 -6.50
N ILE A 94 -19.85 2.59 -5.84
CA ILE A 94 -19.05 2.94 -4.66
C ILE A 94 -18.10 4.11 -4.96
N ILE A 95 -17.49 4.14 -6.15
CA ILE A 95 -16.61 5.26 -6.54
C ILE A 95 -17.39 6.56 -6.60
N GLU A 96 -18.54 6.57 -7.28
CA GLU A 96 -19.36 7.78 -7.48
C GLU A 96 -20.04 8.26 -6.19
N HIS A 97 -20.60 7.35 -5.39
CA HIS A 97 -21.42 7.69 -4.24
C HIS A 97 -20.67 7.72 -2.91
N LEU A 98 -19.56 6.99 -2.77
CA LEU A 98 -18.80 6.93 -1.51
C LEU A 98 -17.43 7.60 -1.61
N ILE A 99 -16.74 7.54 -2.76
CA ILE A 99 -15.35 8.02 -2.85
C ILE A 99 -15.27 9.46 -3.35
N VAL A 100 -15.86 9.71 -4.52
CA VAL A 100 -15.83 11.02 -5.18
C VAL A 100 -16.33 12.15 -4.28
N PRO A 101 -17.39 12.01 -3.46
CA PRO A 101 -17.83 13.08 -2.58
C PRO A 101 -16.74 13.52 -1.60
N HIS A 102 -16.01 12.58 -1.00
CA HIS A 102 -14.89 12.88 -0.10
C HIS A 102 -13.68 13.46 -0.83
N GLY A 103 -13.49 13.10 -2.11
CA GLY A 103 -12.41 13.63 -2.95
C GLY A 103 -12.65 15.05 -3.48
N LYS A 104 -13.82 15.65 -3.24
CA LYS A 104 -14.09 17.07 -3.59
C LYS A 104 -13.48 18.04 -2.57
N GLU A 105 -13.28 17.57 -1.35
CA GLU A 105 -12.65 18.35 -0.28
C GLU A 105 -11.12 18.26 -0.39
N PRO A 106 -10.37 19.22 0.18
CA PRO A 106 -8.92 19.10 0.35
C PRO A 106 -8.52 17.78 1.01
N SER A 107 -7.27 17.35 0.81
CA SER A 107 -6.82 16.07 1.34
C SER A 107 -7.00 15.96 2.85
N ALA A 108 -7.68 14.90 3.29
CA ALA A 108 -7.85 14.58 4.70
C ALA A 108 -6.53 14.15 5.37
N TRP A 109 -5.49 13.89 4.57
CA TRP A 109 -4.17 13.45 5.02
C TRP A 109 -3.23 14.61 5.35
N THR A 110 -3.65 15.86 5.09
CA THR A 110 -2.90 17.07 5.47
C THR A 110 -2.95 17.29 6.99
N GLY A 111 -1.91 17.90 7.56
CA GLY A 111 -1.90 18.34 8.95
C GLY A 111 -1.08 17.42 9.86
N SER A 112 -1.61 17.16 11.06
CA SER A 112 -0.87 16.48 12.12
C SER A 112 -0.46 15.05 11.74
N ASP A 113 -1.27 14.28 11.01
CA ASP A 113 -0.91 12.92 10.60
C ASP A 113 0.33 12.88 9.69
N MET A 114 0.47 13.87 8.82
CA MET A 114 1.65 14.04 7.95
C MET A 114 2.89 14.36 8.77
N LEU A 115 2.80 15.32 9.70
CA LEU A 115 3.92 15.70 10.58
C LEU A 115 4.34 14.55 11.50
N ASP A 116 3.37 13.80 12.00
CA ASP A 116 3.59 12.59 12.79
C ASP A 116 4.29 11.48 12.00
N THR A 117 3.96 11.36 10.71
CA THR A 117 4.62 10.44 9.78
C THR A 117 6.04 10.90 9.45
N LEU A 118 6.25 12.21 9.29
CA LEU A 118 7.58 12.80 9.11
C LEU A 118 8.48 12.54 10.32
N ALA A 119 8.00 12.79 11.54
CA ALA A 119 8.74 12.52 12.78
C ALA A 119 9.08 11.03 12.98
N LEU A 120 8.27 10.12 12.42
CA LEU A 120 8.65 8.73 12.30
C LEU A 120 9.79 8.58 11.30
N LEU A 121 9.65 9.06 10.07
CA LEU A 121 10.63 8.88 9.01
C LEU A 121 11.99 9.51 9.30
N GLU A 122 12.05 10.62 10.03
CA GLU A 122 13.31 11.21 10.53
C GLU A 122 14.16 10.22 11.34
N ARG A 123 13.53 9.24 11.99
CA ARG A 123 14.20 8.20 12.78
C ARG A 123 14.52 6.93 11.99
N TYR A 124 13.79 6.67 10.91
CA TYR A 124 13.81 5.39 10.18
C TYR A 124 14.40 5.46 8.76
N SER A 125 14.63 6.67 8.24
CA SER A 125 15.20 6.90 6.91
C SER A 125 16.61 7.48 7.01
N MET A 126 17.31 7.59 5.87
CA MET A 126 18.60 8.27 5.79
C MET A 126 18.42 9.79 5.93
N ILE A 127 17.41 10.32 5.24
CA ILE A 127 17.03 11.72 5.20
C ILE A 127 15.52 11.74 5.08
N ALA A 128 14.84 12.57 5.88
CA ALA A 128 13.44 12.89 5.68
C ALA A 128 13.24 14.40 5.79
N THR A 129 12.38 14.95 4.94
CA THR A 129 12.01 16.37 4.93
C THR A 129 10.57 16.52 4.47
N GLY A 130 9.83 17.45 5.05
CA GLY A 130 8.45 17.69 4.67
C GLY A 130 7.77 18.73 5.53
N ASP A 131 6.46 18.85 5.33
CA ASP A 131 5.56 19.72 6.09
C ASP A 131 4.19 19.03 6.24
N GLU A 132 3.16 19.82 6.55
CA GLU A 132 1.80 19.32 6.73
C GLU A 132 1.14 18.78 5.44
N LYS A 133 1.67 19.10 4.25
CA LYS A 133 1.09 18.73 2.94
C LYS A 133 1.84 17.62 2.23
N GLY A 134 3.04 17.30 2.68
CA GLY A 134 3.82 16.28 2.03
C GLY A 134 5.14 16.02 2.71
N LEU A 135 5.75 14.92 2.32
CA LEU A 135 7.09 14.57 2.76
C LEU A 135 7.83 13.78 1.71
N VAL A 136 9.15 13.82 1.81
CA VAL A 136 10.06 12.95 1.09
C VAL A 136 10.98 12.27 2.09
N ALA A 137 11.32 11.02 1.83
CA ALA A 137 12.30 10.29 2.63
C ALA A 137 13.16 9.38 1.77
N GLU A 138 14.43 9.24 2.13
CA GLU A 138 15.39 8.37 1.45
C GLU A 138 15.60 7.08 2.23
N PHE A 139 15.35 5.94 1.58
CA PHE A 139 15.67 4.63 2.15
C PHE A 139 16.93 4.05 1.51
N PRO A 140 17.78 3.34 2.28
CA PRO A 140 18.97 2.69 1.75
C PRO A 140 18.65 1.74 0.58
N TYR A 141 19.35 1.91 -0.54
CA TYR A 141 19.26 1.04 -1.71
C TYR A 141 20.66 0.75 -2.26
N HIS A 142 21.35 -0.25 -1.70
CA HIS A 142 22.75 -0.57 -2.03
C HIS A 142 23.69 0.63 -1.80
N GLY A 143 24.39 1.09 -2.84
CA GLY A 143 25.19 2.32 -2.82
C GLY A 143 24.42 3.58 -3.23
N PHE A 144 23.09 3.50 -3.34
CA PHE A 144 22.18 4.56 -3.71
C PHE A 144 21.05 4.67 -2.66
N ALA A 145 20.08 5.54 -2.90
CA ALA A 145 18.86 5.65 -2.11
C ALA A 145 17.62 5.53 -2.99
N SER A 146 16.61 4.81 -2.51
CA SER A 146 15.25 4.90 -3.06
C SER A 146 14.50 6.06 -2.40
N LEU A 147 13.66 6.75 -3.16
CA LEU A 147 12.98 7.96 -2.72
C LEU A 147 11.49 7.69 -2.48
N LEU A 148 11.05 7.84 -1.24
CA LEU A 148 9.65 7.92 -0.85
C LEU A 148 9.15 9.35 -1.05
N THR A 149 7.92 9.50 -1.53
CA THR A 149 7.21 10.77 -1.60
C THR A 149 5.76 10.59 -1.20
N PHE A 150 5.27 11.46 -0.32
CA PHE A 150 3.87 11.65 0.04
C PHE A 150 3.45 13.03 -0.47
N ASP A 151 2.34 13.10 -1.20
CA ASP A 151 1.82 14.32 -1.80
C ASP A 151 0.30 14.38 -1.63
N THR A 152 -0.18 15.41 -0.93
CA THR A 152 -1.61 15.63 -0.69
C THR A 152 -2.28 16.56 -1.71
N ASP A 153 -1.50 17.25 -2.53
CA ASP A 153 -2.01 18.24 -3.49
C ASP A 153 -2.30 17.60 -4.85
N ARG A 154 -1.72 16.43 -5.14
CA ARG A 154 -2.00 15.68 -6.36
C ARG A 154 -3.44 15.15 -6.39
N VAL A 155 -4.21 15.62 -7.37
CA VAL A 155 -5.59 15.15 -7.63
C VAL A 155 -5.59 13.90 -8.51
N HIS A 156 -6.26 12.84 -8.08
CA HIS A 156 -6.49 11.66 -8.90
C HIS A 156 -7.69 11.88 -9.85
N PRO A 157 -7.57 11.59 -11.15
CA PRO A 157 -8.56 11.96 -12.16
C PRO A 157 -9.95 11.34 -11.94
N GLN A 158 -10.03 10.20 -11.27
CA GLN A 158 -11.29 9.49 -11.02
C GLN A 158 -11.86 9.68 -9.62
N VAL A 159 -11.01 9.94 -8.62
CA VAL A 159 -11.44 9.89 -7.20
C VAL A 159 -11.21 11.21 -6.45
N GLY A 160 -10.63 12.22 -7.10
CA GLY A 160 -10.40 13.54 -6.50
C GLY A 160 -9.15 13.58 -5.60
N TYR A 161 -9.21 14.41 -4.56
CA TYR A 161 -8.17 14.57 -3.55
C TYR A 161 -8.01 13.34 -2.64
N GLY A 162 -6.81 13.20 -2.10
CA GLY A 162 -6.38 12.06 -1.30
C GLY A 162 -4.90 12.19 -0.99
N LEU A 163 -4.24 11.06 -0.76
CA LEU A 163 -2.80 10.97 -0.58
C LEU A 163 -2.18 10.15 -1.70
N HIS A 164 -1.37 10.79 -2.54
CA HIS A 164 -0.48 10.09 -3.45
C HIS A 164 0.79 9.67 -2.69
N VAL A 165 1.14 8.40 -2.80
CA VAL A 165 2.39 7.87 -2.25
C VAL A 165 3.16 7.19 -3.37
N SER A 166 4.44 7.52 -3.48
CA SER A 166 5.33 6.85 -4.41
C SER A 166 6.66 6.45 -3.78
N LEU A 167 7.23 5.35 -4.28
CA LEU A 167 8.56 4.90 -3.95
C LEU A 167 9.34 4.69 -5.26
N LYS A 168 10.24 5.61 -5.57
CA LYS A 168 11.13 5.55 -6.74
C LYS A 168 12.38 4.74 -6.41
N VAL A 169 12.67 3.73 -7.22
CA VAL A 169 13.92 2.97 -7.21
C VAL A 169 14.98 3.72 -8.02
N PRO A 170 16.28 3.66 -7.65
CA PRO A 170 17.33 4.35 -8.42
C PRO A 170 17.37 3.91 -9.90
N ASP A 171 17.58 4.89 -10.79
CA ASP A 171 17.42 4.75 -12.25
C ASP A 171 18.41 3.76 -12.92
N ASN A 172 19.47 3.33 -12.21
CA ASN A 172 20.52 2.44 -12.73
C ASN A 172 20.45 1.00 -12.23
N VAL A 173 19.40 0.64 -11.50
CA VAL A 173 19.29 -0.68 -10.86
C VAL A 173 18.80 -1.75 -11.84
N PHE A 174 17.90 -1.38 -12.75
CA PHE A 174 17.30 -2.29 -13.72
C PHE A 174 17.78 -1.92 -15.12
N PRO A 175 18.67 -2.71 -15.75
CA PRO A 175 19.18 -2.43 -17.10
C PRO A 175 18.15 -2.70 -18.22
N ARG A 176 16.93 -3.12 -17.86
CA ARG A 176 15.81 -3.38 -18.78
C ARG A 176 14.76 -2.27 -18.63
N SER A 177 13.85 -2.14 -19.60
CA SER A 177 12.73 -1.18 -19.53
C SER A 177 11.99 -1.28 -18.19
N ALA A 178 11.81 -0.15 -17.52
CA ALA A 178 11.12 -0.07 -16.23
C ALA A 178 9.70 -0.63 -16.29
N SER A 179 9.02 -0.50 -17.43
CA SER A 179 7.70 -1.09 -17.64
C SER A 179 7.69 -2.63 -17.51
N VAL A 180 8.74 -3.31 -17.97
CA VAL A 180 8.88 -4.77 -17.85
C VAL A 180 9.21 -5.15 -16.41
N ALA A 181 10.13 -4.42 -15.77
CA ALA A 181 10.47 -4.65 -14.36
C ALA A 181 9.24 -4.45 -13.46
N ALA A 182 8.47 -3.39 -13.70
CA ALA A 182 7.22 -3.10 -12.99
C ALA A 182 6.20 -4.23 -13.15
N GLY A 183 6.00 -4.72 -14.38
CA GLY A 183 5.11 -5.84 -14.65
C GLY A 183 5.49 -7.11 -13.88
N LEU A 184 6.78 -7.42 -13.81
CA LEU A 184 7.30 -8.57 -13.06
C LEU A 184 7.14 -8.36 -11.54
N LEU A 185 7.46 -7.18 -11.01
CA LEU A 185 7.30 -6.89 -9.59
C LEU A 185 5.83 -6.93 -9.16
N ASN A 186 4.90 -6.46 -9.99
CA ASN A 186 3.46 -6.61 -9.76
C ASN A 186 3.03 -8.08 -9.67
N GLN A 187 3.57 -8.95 -10.54
CA GLN A 187 3.29 -10.39 -10.47
C GLN A 187 3.90 -11.04 -9.21
N MET A 188 5.09 -10.60 -8.80
CA MET A 188 5.74 -11.11 -7.59
C MET A 188 5.03 -10.66 -6.32
N GLU A 189 4.63 -9.38 -6.24
CA GLU A 189 3.96 -8.80 -5.08
C GLU A 189 2.48 -9.23 -4.94
N ALA A 190 1.89 -9.74 -6.02
CA ALA A 190 0.58 -10.39 -6.02
C ALA A 190 0.54 -11.70 -5.20
N VAL A 191 1.69 -12.26 -4.80
CA VAL A 191 1.77 -13.51 -4.03
C VAL A 191 1.61 -13.22 -2.52
N PRO A 192 0.71 -13.91 -1.79
CA PRO A 192 0.38 -13.61 -0.38
C PRO A 192 1.52 -13.77 0.64
N ASP A 193 2.62 -14.42 0.27
CA ASP A 193 3.71 -14.78 1.19
C ASP A 193 4.70 -13.63 1.46
N LEU A 194 4.46 -12.46 0.87
CA LEU A 194 5.33 -11.31 1.06
C LEU A 194 4.94 -10.50 2.31
N PRO A 195 5.93 -10.04 3.09
CA PRO A 195 5.68 -9.26 4.31
C PRO A 195 5.18 -7.83 4.03
N THR A 196 4.93 -7.47 2.78
CA THR A 196 4.43 -6.15 2.36
C THR A 196 2.96 -6.26 1.94
N LYS A 197 2.13 -5.31 2.38
CA LYS A 197 0.78 -5.15 1.84
C LYS A 197 0.89 -4.62 0.42
N PHE A 198 0.36 -5.34 -0.57
CA PHE A 198 0.36 -4.93 -1.96
C PHE A 198 -0.84 -4.05 -2.25
N TYR A 199 -0.76 -2.79 -1.80
CA TYR A 199 -1.75 -1.73 -2.04
C TYR A 199 -1.16 -0.66 -2.94
N GLY A 200 -1.46 -0.72 -4.24
CA GLY A 200 -0.89 0.13 -5.26
C GLY A 200 -0.34 -0.71 -6.42
N THR A 201 0.63 -0.16 -7.14
CA THR A 201 1.20 -0.79 -8.33
C THR A 201 2.62 -0.32 -8.60
N TRP A 202 3.45 -1.21 -9.12
CA TRP A 202 4.66 -0.82 -9.83
C TRP A 202 4.32 -0.31 -11.23
N CYS A 203 5.03 0.73 -11.66
CA CYS A 203 4.93 1.33 -12.99
C CYS A 203 6.26 1.98 -13.41
N ALA A 204 6.40 2.26 -14.70
CA ALA A 204 7.36 3.24 -15.18
C ALA A 204 6.83 4.64 -14.83
N GLY A 205 7.49 5.27 -13.86
CA GLY A 205 7.25 6.66 -13.49
C GLY A 205 7.90 7.63 -14.48
N PRO A 206 7.93 8.94 -14.14
CA PRO A 206 8.61 9.94 -14.95
C PRO A 206 10.05 9.53 -15.27
N ASN A 207 10.50 9.83 -16.49
CA ASN A 207 11.84 9.49 -16.99
C ASN A 207 12.16 7.97 -17.00
N GLU A 208 11.15 7.11 -17.17
CA GLU A 208 11.31 5.64 -17.14
C GLU A 208 11.88 5.13 -15.80
N SER A 209 11.64 5.86 -14.71
CA SER A 209 12.07 5.42 -13.38
C SER A 209 11.13 4.34 -12.83
N LEU A 210 11.69 3.23 -12.35
CA LEU A 210 10.87 2.18 -11.73
C LEU A 210 10.29 2.71 -10.41
N THR A 211 8.97 2.81 -10.34
CA THR A 211 8.28 3.46 -9.23
C THR A 211 7.13 2.59 -8.75
N PHE A 212 7.01 2.40 -7.45
CA PHE A 212 5.75 1.96 -6.85
C PHE A 212 4.88 3.19 -6.61
N SER A 213 3.62 3.14 -7.04
CA SER A 213 2.66 4.23 -6.90
C SER A 213 1.39 3.69 -6.24
N ALA A 214 0.87 4.44 -5.27
CA ALA A 214 -0.40 4.19 -4.63
C ALA A 214 -1.14 5.50 -4.42
N PHE A 215 -2.47 5.48 -4.58
CA PHE A 215 -3.32 6.61 -4.25
C PHE A 215 -4.35 6.20 -3.21
N TYR A 216 -4.33 6.85 -2.05
CA TYR A 216 -5.23 6.62 -0.93
C TYR A 216 -6.33 7.70 -0.93
N PRO A 217 -7.58 7.38 -1.31
CA PRO A 217 -8.66 8.37 -1.31
C PRO A 217 -8.95 8.91 0.09
N ASN A 218 -9.51 10.13 0.17
CA ASN A 218 -9.96 10.72 1.43
C ASN A 218 -10.96 9.83 2.20
N ALA A 219 -11.79 9.06 1.50
CA ALA A 219 -12.74 8.12 2.11
C ALA A 219 -12.05 6.99 2.92
N LEU A 220 -10.75 6.77 2.72
CA LEU A 220 -9.94 5.80 3.46
C LEU A 220 -9.07 6.43 4.55
N PHE A 221 -9.19 7.74 4.78
CA PHE A 221 -8.41 8.41 5.81
C PHE A 221 -8.80 7.89 7.19
N HIS A 222 -7.76 7.54 7.96
CA HIS A 222 -7.88 7.29 9.38
C HIS A 222 -6.58 7.76 10.06
N PRO A 223 -6.66 8.48 11.19
CA PRO A 223 -5.47 8.91 11.93
C PRO A 223 -4.51 7.74 12.22
N GLY A 224 -3.21 7.99 12.07
CA GLY A 224 -2.12 7.03 12.25
C GLY A 224 -1.80 6.18 11.02
N GLN A 225 -2.58 6.24 9.93
CA GLN A 225 -2.31 5.41 8.74
C GLN A 225 -1.08 5.86 7.96
N GLY A 226 -0.72 7.15 7.95
CA GLY A 226 0.48 7.63 7.26
C GLY A 226 1.75 6.87 7.67
N LYS A 227 1.92 6.63 8.97
CA LYS A 227 3.02 5.82 9.55
C LYS A 227 3.04 4.39 9.00
N ASN A 228 1.89 3.73 8.95
CA ASN A 228 1.78 2.36 8.43
C ASN A 228 2.13 2.29 6.93
N ILE A 229 1.69 3.29 6.16
CA ILE A 229 2.00 3.38 4.73
C ILE A 229 3.51 3.60 4.54
N ALA A 230 4.11 4.50 5.31
CA ALA A 230 5.54 4.80 5.27
C ALA A 230 6.41 3.56 5.58
N LEU A 231 6.05 2.81 6.64
CA LEU A 231 6.75 1.57 7.00
C LEU A 231 6.58 0.49 5.92
N ALA A 232 5.40 0.37 5.31
CA ALA A 232 5.19 -0.54 4.19
C ALA A 232 6.07 -0.18 2.98
N MET A 233 6.27 1.11 2.69
CA MET A 233 7.17 1.59 1.63
C MET A 233 8.64 1.32 1.96
N ALA A 234 9.07 1.52 3.21
CA ALA A 234 10.41 1.15 3.66
C ALA A 234 10.69 -0.34 3.47
N ARG A 235 9.73 -1.20 3.86
CA ARG A 235 9.84 -2.66 3.68
C ARG A 235 9.87 -3.06 2.21
N ARG A 236 9.11 -2.35 1.36
CA ARG A 236 9.13 -2.54 -0.09
C ARG A 236 10.46 -2.15 -0.71
N ALA A 237 11.07 -1.04 -0.28
CA ALA A 237 12.41 -0.63 -0.70
C ALA A 237 13.45 -1.72 -0.38
N GLU A 238 13.43 -2.24 0.85
CA GLU A 238 14.30 -3.33 1.29
C GLU A 238 14.10 -4.60 0.46
N TRP A 239 12.84 -4.99 0.22
CA TRP A 239 12.50 -6.17 -0.58
C TRP A 239 13.06 -6.07 -2.00
N VAL A 240 12.83 -4.95 -2.69
CA VAL A 240 13.33 -4.76 -4.06
C VAL A 240 14.84 -4.67 -4.09
N ALA A 241 15.48 -4.06 -3.09
CA ALA A 241 16.94 -4.11 -2.94
C ALA A 241 17.42 -5.56 -2.79
N CYS A 242 16.72 -6.42 -2.04
CA CYS A 242 17.06 -7.83 -1.91
C CYS A 242 16.97 -8.62 -3.20
N LEU A 243 16.02 -8.29 -4.08
CA LEU A 243 15.89 -8.96 -5.37
C LEU A 243 17.03 -8.63 -6.34
N THR A 244 17.65 -7.45 -6.20
CA THR A 244 18.64 -6.94 -7.16
C THR A 244 20.10 -7.13 -6.72
N ASP A 245 20.35 -7.59 -5.48
CA ASP A 245 21.69 -7.88 -4.96
C ASP A 245 21.84 -9.32 -4.44
N LYS A 246 22.87 -10.01 -4.93
CA LYS A 246 23.23 -11.39 -4.58
C LYS A 246 23.98 -11.52 -3.24
N ARG A 247 24.38 -10.42 -2.59
CA ARG A 247 25.06 -10.43 -1.28
C ARG A 247 24.07 -10.72 -0.14
N SER A 248 24.51 -11.36 0.95
CA SER A 248 23.62 -11.79 2.05
C SER A 248 22.88 -10.62 2.72
N ARG A 249 21.63 -10.87 3.16
CA ARG A 249 20.78 -9.93 3.92
C ARG A 249 21.48 -9.36 5.16
N GLU A 250 22.35 -10.14 5.78
CA GLU A 250 23.01 -9.85 7.05
C GLU A 250 24.21 -8.89 6.92
N THR A 251 24.89 -8.90 5.77
CA THR A 251 25.96 -7.95 5.46
C THR A 251 25.41 -6.56 5.16
N ARG A 252 24.21 -6.49 4.56
CA ARG A 252 23.53 -5.23 4.20
C ARG A 252 22.97 -4.50 5.43
N TRP A 253 22.46 -5.28 6.39
CA TRP A 253 21.83 -4.73 7.59
C TRP A 253 22.82 -4.29 8.67
N LYS A 254 24.12 -4.64 8.60
CA LYS A 254 25.11 -4.16 9.59
C LYS A 254 25.32 -2.63 9.56
N THR A 255 25.16 -1.99 8.41
CA THR A 255 25.31 -0.53 8.26
C THR A 255 24.04 0.23 8.66
N ALA A 256 22.86 -0.38 8.55
CA ALA A 256 21.56 0.18 8.98
C ALA A 256 21.15 -0.24 10.41
N ARG A 257 21.76 -1.31 10.95
CA ARG A 257 21.43 -1.95 12.24
C ARG A 257 21.50 -1.02 13.43
N SER A 258 22.47 -0.11 13.47
CA SER A 258 22.69 0.74 14.64
C SER A 258 21.48 1.61 14.97
N SER A 259 20.71 2.03 13.96
CA SER A 259 19.57 2.91 14.16
C SER A 259 18.25 2.14 14.25
N ILE A 260 18.01 1.18 13.34
CA ILE A 260 16.71 0.50 13.27
C ILE A 260 16.55 -0.56 14.37
N GLN A 261 17.62 -1.27 14.74
CA GLN A 261 17.53 -2.30 15.78
C GLN A 261 17.36 -1.67 17.17
N ALA A 262 18.03 -0.54 17.43
CA ALA A 262 17.84 0.24 18.66
C ALA A 262 16.39 0.70 18.83
N ILE A 263 15.71 1.12 17.75
CA ILE A 263 14.34 1.65 17.82
C ILE A 263 13.29 0.54 17.83
N VAL A 264 13.49 -0.59 17.13
CA VAL A 264 12.60 -1.76 17.28
C VAL A 264 12.66 -2.29 18.72
N GLU A 265 13.85 -2.33 19.31
CA GLU A 265 14.03 -2.67 20.72
C GLU A 265 13.36 -1.63 21.64
N ASP A 266 13.46 -0.33 21.34
CA ASP A 266 12.83 0.75 22.11
C ASP A 266 11.29 0.73 22.02
N ALA A 267 10.71 0.48 20.83
CA ALA A 267 9.27 0.37 20.61
C ALA A 267 8.67 -0.87 21.29
N THR A 268 9.41 -1.99 21.31
CA THR A 268 9.04 -3.17 22.11
C THR A 268 9.17 -2.91 23.61
N ASN A 269 10.13 -2.08 24.03
CA ASN A 269 10.34 -1.73 25.44
C ASN A 269 9.34 -0.67 25.95
N GLU A 270 8.90 0.28 25.14
CA GLU A 270 7.83 1.23 25.47
C GLU A 270 6.49 0.50 25.67
N HIS A 271 6.18 -0.49 24.83
CA HIS A 271 5.02 -1.37 25.03
C HIS A 271 5.14 -2.22 26.32
N ALA A 272 6.35 -2.59 26.73
CA ALA A 272 6.59 -3.30 27.99
C ALA A 272 6.50 -2.38 29.22
N ARG A 273 6.86 -1.09 29.09
CA ARG A 273 6.80 -0.08 30.15
C ARG A 273 5.39 0.49 30.39
N GLY A 274 4.48 0.34 29.43
CA GLY A 274 3.08 0.79 29.53
C GLY A 274 2.16 -0.07 30.42
N LYS A 275 2.65 -1.19 30.99
CA LYS A 275 1.91 -1.92 32.04
C LYS A 275 2.23 -1.31 33.40
N GLY A 276 1.47 -0.27 33.74
CA GLY A 276 1.46 0.33 35.06
C GLY A 276 1.29 -0.73 36.15
N SER A 277 2.11 -0.58 37.19
CA SER A 277 2.04 -1.27 38.46
C SER A 277 0.64 -1.18 39.06
N PHE A 278 0.03 -2.33 39.31
CA PHE A 278 -0.88 -2.46 40.44
C PHE A 278 -0.10 -3.19 41.53
N ASP A 279 0.18 -2.46 42.61
CA ASP A 279 0.76 -2.99 43.84
C ASP A 279 -0.15 -4.09 44.39
N GLU A 280 0.39 -5.31 44.46
CA GLU A 280 -0.08 -6.32 45.40
C GLU A 280 0.56 -6.02 46.76
N ASP A 281 -0.21 -5.41 47.67
CA ASP A 281 -0.21 -5.85 49.06
C ASP A 281 -1.32 -5.17 49.86
N HIS A 282 -2.28 -5.96 50.34
CA HIS A 282 -2.59 -6.01 51.77
C HIS A 282 -3.49 -7.21 52.05
N SER A 283 -2.88 -8.20 52.71
CA SER A 283 -3.57 -9.19 53.52
C SER A 283 -4.38 -8.49 54.63
N HIS A 284 -5.66 -8.86 54.79
CA HIS A 284 -6.23 -9.32 56.06
C HIS A 284 -7.75 -9.57 55.95
N SER A 285 -8.15 -10.71 56.54
CA SER A 285 -9.36 -10.88 57.38
C SER A 285 -10.68 -11.37 56.75
N LYS A 286 -10.96 -12.66 57.05
CA LYS A 286 -12.23 -13.31 57.46
C LYS A 286 -13.17 -13.80 56.33
N GLN A 287 -13.39 -15.12 56.21
CA GLN A 287 -14.51 -15.91 56.80
C GLN A 287 -15.88 -15.29 56.42
N GLN A 288 -16.83 -15.93 55.73
CA GLN A 288 -17.35 -17.31 55.78
C GLN A 288 -18.36 -17.53 54.60
N PRO A 289 -18.93 -18.74 54.41
CA PRO A 289 -19.45 -19.25 53.12
C PRO A 289 -20.95 -19.02 52.90
N TRP A 290 -21.40 -19.21 51.65
CA TRP A 290 -22.79 -19.57 51.37
C TRP A 290 -22.87 -20.79 50.47
N ILE A 291 -23.69 -21.72 50.95
CA ILE A 291 -24.18 -22.95 50.34
C ILE A 291 -25.37 -22.61 49.43
N ASN A 292 -25.54 -23.46 48.40
CA ASN A 292 -26.63 -23.62 47.41
C ASN A 292 -26.57 -22.75 46.16
#